data_AF-A0A9K3L560-F1
#
_entry.id   AF-A0A9K3L560-F1
#
_cell.length_a   1.000
_cell.length_b   1.000
_cell.length_c   1.000
_cell.angle_alpha   90.00
_cell.angle_beta   90.00
_cell.angle_gamma   90.00
#
_symmetry.space_group_name_H-M   'P 1'
#
loop_
_entity.id
_entity.type
_entity.pdbx_description
1 polymer ?
#
loop_
_entity_poly.entity_id
_entity_poly.type
_entity_poly.pdbx_seq_one_letter_code
_entity_poly.pdbx_strand_id
1 'polypeptide(L)'
;MRQPPILDQRSGTSDDEEAEYQAALARRHASEMVRDHLETHAANNPGASSDYVTWVATLHPENASIVIDQRFFIPGNPWWTIYEETKNNQTIPTATAVAISQEDEESQQQDHPSSPSQRKDDTSVFGHTRPSFCMTCSPITLFAGFMVSSQALLGVLLCEFCAFFLCHLPAALFFHIASAFSPPNVFTGVLYSFCMVLYCCFALCDSIVLLLSVLVTEVLAVTAFLVCAFTGGIIWGQFWHQQVRRMCHGVRIIFRRKASGNPPRHFLFWSKQCEDTMEQQNRIAEVVSVPVQYVRHQPARESVEAIPVDGIATKVSTTTTTKN
;
A
#
# COMPACT_ATOMS: atom_id res chain seq x y z
N MET A 1 -29.12 7.62 56.68
CA MET A 1 -28.39 8.56 55.82
C MET A 1 -27.58 7.72 54.84
N ARG A 2 -27.96 7.68 53.56
CA ARG A 2 -27.25 6.93 52.50
C ARG A 2 -26.29 7.89 51.81
N GLN A 3 -25.01 7.54 51.75
CA GLN A 3 -24.04 8.26 50.92
C GLN A 3 -24.39 8.09 49.43
N PRO A 4 -24.28 9.15 48.62
CA PRO A 4 -24.43 9.04 47.18
C PRO A 4 -23.25 8.24 46.59
N PRO A 5 -23.50 7.48 45.51
CA PRO A 5 -22.47 6.69 44.85
C PRO A 5 -21.43 7.62 44.22
N ILE A 6 -20.16 7.35 44.51
CA ILE A 6 -19.01 7.95 43.85
C ILE A 6 -19.02 7.45 42.40
N LEU A 7 -19.34 8.34 41.47
CA LEU A 7 -19.17 8.10 40.04
C LEU A 7 -17.67 8.14 39.74
N ASP A 8 -17.07 6.96 39.56
CA ASP A 8 -15.73 6.82 38.97
C ASP A 8 -15.74 7.50 37.60
N GLN A 9 -15.11 8.66 37.52
CA GLN A 9 -14.79 9.33 36.26
C GLN A 9 -13.75 8.48 35.52
N ARG A 10 -14.31 7.59 34.71
CA ARG A 10 -13.71 6.78 33.66
C ARG A 10 -12.48 7.43 33.04
N SER A 11 -11.33 6.76 33.15
CA SER A 11 -10.03 7.09 32.54
C SER A 11 -9.99 6.95 31.01
N GLY A 12 -11.10 7.24 30.32
CA GLY A 12 -11.26 6.97 28.89
C GLY A 12 -10.63 8.01 27.95
N THR A 13 -10.14 9.15 28.44
CA THR A 13 -9.64 10.22 27.56
C THR A 13 -8.22 10.00 27.07
N SER A 14 -7.40 9.26 27.82
CA SER A 14 -5.98 9.06 27.49
C SER A 14 -5.76 8.14 26.29
N ASP A 15 -6.56 7.07 26.17
CA ASP A 15 -6.39 6.10 25.08
C ASP A 15 -6.94 6.64 23.75
N ASP A 16 -8.00 7.46 23.81
CA ASP A 16 -8.59 8.11 22.64
C ASP A 16 -7.64 9.18 22.05
N GLU A 17 -6.98 9.98 22.90
CA GLU A 17 -5.99 10.98 22.45
C GLU A 17 -4.77 10.34 21.76
N GLU A 18 -4.25 9.23 22.29
CA GLU A 18 -3.14 8.51 21.66
C GLU A 18 -3.57 7.88 20.33
N ALA A 19 -4.76 7.30 20.25
CA ALA A 19 -5.29 6.74 19.01
C ALA A 19 -5.48 7.81 17.93
N GLU A 20 -5.99 8.99 18.29
CA GLU A 20 -6.12 10.13 17.38
C GLU A 20 -4.76 10.64 16.88
N TYR A 21 -3.77 10.73 17.78
CA TYR A 21 -2.42 11.13 17.44
C TYR A 21 -1.76 10.14 16.46
N GLN A 22 -1.83 8.84 16.74
CA GLN A 22 -1.31 7.80 15.86
C GLN A 22 -2.01 7.80 14.49
N ALA A 23 -3.33 8.02 14.46
CA ALA A 23 -4.08 8.12 13.22
C ALA A 23 -3.69 9.37 12.40
N ALA A 24 -3.38 10.49 13.05
CA ALA A 24 -2.90 11.70 12.38
C ALA A 24 -1.48 11.49 11.82
N LEU A 25 -0.60 10.84 12.58
CA LEU A 25 0.75 10.53 12.16
C LEU A 25 0.79 9.57 10.97
N ALA A 26 -0.02 8.51 11.01
CA ALA A 26 -0.17 7.57 9.91
C ALA A 26 -0.69 8.26 8.63
N ARG A 27 -1.66 9.18 8.76
CA ARG A 27 -2.17 9.98 7.63
C ARG A 27 -1.08 10.87 7.03
N ARG A 28 -0.27 11.51 7.87
CA ARG A 28 0.86 12.35 7.41
C ARG A 28 1.90 11.51 6.66
N HIS A 29 2.33 10.39 7.25
CA HIS A 29 3.32 9.51 6.63
C HIS A 29 2.83 8.91 5.30
N ALA A 30 1.56 8.48 5.24
CA ALA A 30 0.96 8.03 3.99
C ALA A 30 0.94 9.14 2.93
N SER A 31 0.66 10.39 3.33
CA SER A 31 0.67 11.53 2.42
C SER A 31 2.07 11.86 1.89
N GLU A 32 3.10 11.75 2.72
CA GLU A 32 4.51 11.92 2.32
C GLU A 32 4.93 10.84 1.31
N MET A 33 4.60 9.57 1.56
CA MET A 33 4.86 8.48 0.63
C MET A 33 4.19 8.68 -0.74
N VAL A 34 2.94 9.18 -0.75
CA VAL A 34 2.21 9.48 -1.99
C VAL A 34 2.86 10.64 -2.74
N ARG A 35 3.34 11.67 -2.03
CA ARG A 35 4.11 12.78 -2.64
C ARG A 35 5.40 12.28 -3.28
N ASP A 36 6.20 11.51 -2.56
CA ASP A 36 7.46 10.97 -3.08
C ASP A 36 7.23 10.12 -4.35
N HIS A 37 6.17 9.31 -4.36
CA HIS A 37 5.79 8.52 -5.52
C HIS A 37 5.38 9.41 -6.71
N LEU A 38 4.58 10.46 -6.47
CA LEU A 38 4.18 11.42 -7.49
C LEU A 38 5.37 12.19 -8.06
N GLU A 39 6.27 12.67 -7.22
CA GLU A 39 7.47 13.39 -7.65
C GLU A 39 8.37 12.50 -8.51
N THR A 40 8.57 11.24 -8.09
CA THR A 40 9.30 10.25 -8.86
C THR A 40 8.62 9.97 -10.20
N HIS A 41 7.29 9.86 -10.22
CA HIS A 41 6.52 9.66 -11.45
C HIS A 41 6.66 10.86 -12.40
N ALA A 42 6.49 12.08 -11.89
CA ALA A 42 6.58 13.32 -12.67
C ALA A 42 7.99 13.53 -13.26
N ALA A 43 9.04 13.23 -12.48
CA ALA A 43 10.42 13.32 -12.94
C ALA A 43 10.73 12.36 -14.10
N ASN A 44 10.10 11.18 -14.10
CA ASN A 44 10.33 10.15 -15.12
C ASN A 44 9.38 10.22 -16.32
N ASN A 45 8.28 10.98 -16.23
CA ASN A 45 7.23 11.05 -17.27
C ASN A 45 6.90 12.50 -17.65
N PRO A 46 7.86 13.30 -18.16
CA PRO A 46 7.64 14.73 -18.40
C PRO A 46 6.54 15.00 -19.44
N GLY A 47 5.73 16.05 -19.20
CA GLY A 47 4.71 16.52 -20.13
C GLY A 47 3.32 15.93 -19.90
N ALA A 48 2.59 15.64 -20.98
CA ALA A 48 1.18 15.18 -20.92
C ALA A 48 1.00 13.79 -20.30
N SER A 49 2.08 13.01 -20.19
CA SER A 49 2.09 11.69 -19.53
C SER A 49 2.10 11.76 -18.00
N SER A 50 2.23 12.95 -17.40
CA SER A 50 2.17 13.15 -15.94
C SER A 50 0.80 13.67 -15.48
N ASP A 51 -0.27 13.42 -16.24
CA ASP A 51 -1.60 13.75 -15.76
C ASP A 51 -2.02 12.85 -14.58
N TYR A 52 -2.98 13.34 -13.78
CA TYR A 52 -3.45 12.64 -12.58
C TYR A 52 -3.95 11.24 -12.88
N VAL A 53 -4.60 11.06 -14.04
CA VAL A 53 -5.16 9.78 -14.48
C VAL A 53 -4.05 8.77 -14.72
N THR A 54 -3.01 9.15 -15.48
CA THR A 54 -1.87 8.27 -15.75
C THR A 54 -1.13 7.94 -14.46
N TRP A 55 -0.93 8.92 -13.58
CA TRP A 55 -0.29 8.67 -12.29
C TRP A 55 -1.07 7.66 -11.43
N VAL A 56 -2.39 7.85 -11.27
CA VAL A 56 -3.24 6.90 -10.52
C VAL A 56 -3.23 5.52 -11.18
N ALA A 57 -3.21 5.45 -12.51
CA ALA A 57 -3.11 4.19 -13.24
C ALA A 57 -1.76 3.47 -13.00
N THR A 58 -0.67 4.18 -12.70
CA THR A 58 0.60 3.52 -12.31
C THR A 58 0.54 2.88 -10.93
N LEU A 59 -0.26 3.43 -10.01
CA LEU A 59 -0.47 2.87 -8.68
C LEU A 59 -1.41 1.66 -8.71
N HIS A 60 -2.38 1.69 -9.63
CA HIS A 60 -3.36 0.63 -9.82
C HIS A 60 -3.41 0.24 -11.29
N PRO A 61 -2.44 -0.56 -11.78
CA PRO A 61 -2.42 -0.98 -13.18
C PRO A 61 -3.66 -1.78 -13.57
N GLU A 62 -4.34 -2.42 -12.60
CA GLU A 62 -5.65 -3.04 -12.78
C GLU A 62 -6.77 -2.05 -13.19
N ASN A 63 -6.59 -0.77 -12.88
CA ASN A 63 -7.53 0.32 -13.18
C ASN A 63 -7.14 1.13 -14.42
N ALA A 64 -6.01 0.83 -15.08
CA ALA A 64 -5.53 1.59 -16.23
C ALA A 64 -6.51 1.59 -17.44
N SER A 65 -7.41 0.60 -17.51
CA SER A 65 -8.47 0.52 -18.53
C SER A 65 -9.85 0.95 -18.02
N ILE A 66 -9.98 1.34 -16.76
CA ILE A 66 -11.26 1.68 -16.11
C ILE A 66 -11.35 3.20 -16.02
N VAL A 67 -12.50 3.76 -16.39
CA VAL A 67 -12.83 5.17 -16.14
C VAL A 67 -12.63 5.44 -14.64
N ILE A 68 -11.65 6.28 -14.30
CA ILE A 68 -11.37 6.61 -12.90
C ILE A 68 -12.66 7.15 -12.27
N ASP A 69 -13.01 6.58 -11.12
CA ASP A 69 -14.19 6.98 -10.37
C ASP A 69 -14.14 8.49 -10.10
N GLN A 70 -15.20 9.22 -10.44
CA GLN A 70 -15.30 10.67 -10.30
C GLN A 70 -15.02 11.15 -8.87
N ARG A 71 -15.17 10.27 -7.86
CA ARG A 71 -14.83 10.56 -6.46
C ARG A 71 -13.34 10.87 -6.23
N PHE A 72 -12.46 10.47 -7.15
CA PHE A 72 -11.04 10.82 -7.10
C PHE A 72 -10.75 12.27 -7.48
N PHE A 73 -11.73 13.00 -8.02
CA PHE A 73 -11.60 14.41 -8.42
C PHE A 73 -12.40 15.36 -7.51
N ILE A 74 -13.02 14.85 -6.44
CA ILE A 74 -13.79 15.69 -5.52
C ILE A 74 -12.82 16.56 -4.70
N PRO A 75 -13.07 17.89 -4.58
CA PRO A 75 -12.28 18.76 -3.71
C PRO A 75 -12.22 18.22 -2.28
N GLY A 76 -11.01 18.18 -1.71
CA GLY A 76 -10.76 17.61 -0.38
C GLY A 76 -10.37 16.12 -0.39
N ASN A 77 -10.35 15.46 -1.56
CA ASN A 77 -9.71 14.16 -1.68
C ASN A 77 -8.19 14.31 -1.46
N PRO A 78 -7.58 13.61 -0.50
CA PRO A 78 -6.17 13.79 -0.16
C PRO A 78 -5.21 13.50 -1.33
N TRP A 79 -5.57 12.59 -2.23
CA TRP A 79 -4.73 12.26 -3.40
C TRP A 79 -4.79 13.35 -4.45
N TRP A 80 -5.98 13.92 -4.67
CA TRP A 80 -6.15 15.07 -5.56
C TRP A 80 -5.42 16.30 -5.01
N THR A 81 -5.57 16.59 -3.71
CA THR A 81 -4.88 17.70 -3.05
C THR A 81 -3.36 17.58 -3.17
N ILE A 82 -2.80 16.40 -2.92
CA ILE A 82 -1.36 16.15 -3.08
C ILE A 82 -0.93 16.39 -4.53
N TYR A 83 -1.71 15.90 -5.50
CA TYR A 83 -1.41 16.11 -6.91
C TYR A 83 -1.43 17.58 -7.31
N GLU A 84 -2.44 18.34 -6.89
CA GLU A 84 -2.52 19.77 -7.13
C GLU A 84 -1.40 20.55 -6.44
N GLU A 85 -1.05 20.21 -5.19
CA GLU A 85 0.07 20.82 -4.47
C GLU A 85 1.40 20.62 -5.20
N THR A 86 1.72 19.37 -5.58
CA THR A 86 2.96 19.05 -6.30
C THR A 86 2.98 19.70 -7.68
N LYS A 87 1.84 19.70 -8.38
CA LYS A 87 1.71 20.32 -9.70
C LYS A 87 1.76 21.85 -9.65
N ASN A 88 1.22 22.51 -8.63
CA ASN A 88 1.27 23.97 -8.52
C ASN A 88 2.68 24.47 -8.15
N ASN A 89 3.49 23.62 -7.51
CA ASN A 89 4.89 23.92 -7.19
C ASN A 89 5.85 23.76 -8.39
N GLN A 90 5.43 23.05 -9.45
CA GLN A 90 6.24 22.82 -10.65
C GLN A 90 5.52 23.43 -11.86
N THR A 91 6.21 24.16 -12.74
CA THR A 91 5.63 24.71 -13.99
C THR A 91 5.22 23.62 -14.98
N ILE A 92 4.21 22.82 -14.66
CA ILE A 92 3.64 21.75 -15.49
C ILE A 92 2.27 22.23 -15.98
N PRO A 93 2.02 22.22 -17.31
CA PRO A 93 0.80 22.79 -17.87
C PRO A 93 -0.47 22.14 -17.29
N THR A 94 -1.39 22.98 -16.83
CA THR A 94 -2.71 22.60 -16.30
C THR A 94 -3.51 21.92 -17.42
N ALA A 95 -3.81 20.63 -17.26
CA ALA A 95 -4.77 19.97 -18.11
C ALA A 95 -6.15 20.45 -17.66
N THR A 96 -6.80 21.26 -18.50
CA THR A 96 -8.19 21.63 -18.31
C THR A 96 -9.01 20.35 -18.42
N ALA A 97 -9.62 19.92 -17.32
CA ALA A 97 -10.61 18.87 -17.37
C ALA A 97 -11.71 19.32 -18.33
N VAL A 98 -11.79 18.69 -19.51
CA VAL A 98 -12.86 18.92 -20.46
C VAL A 98 -14.11 18.38 -19.78
N ALA A 99 -14.95 19.28 -19.28
CA ALA A 99 -16.28 18.93 -18.82
C ALA A 99 -16.97 18.20 -19.97
N ILE A 100 -17.33 16.93 -19.75
CA ILE A 100 -18.20 16.21 -20.67
C ILE A 100 -19.54 16.91 -20.53
N SER A 101 -19.94 17.68 -21.55
CA SER A 101 -21.22 18.37 -21.57
C SER A 101 -22.34 17.36 -21.33
N GLN A 102 -22.99 17.45 -20.17
CA GLN A 102 -24.31 16.87 -19.92
C GLN A 102 -25.37 17.78 -20.56
N GLU A 103 -25.24 18.05 -21.85
CA GLU A 103 -26.24 18.80 -22.60
C GLU A 103 -27.07 17.80 -23.41
N ASP A 104 -28.39 17.93 -23.24
CA ASP A 104 -29.49 17.39 -24.06
C ASP A 104 -30.19 16.08 -23.62
N GLU A 105 -30.85 16.08 -22.45
CA GLU A 105 -32.00 15.17 -22.21
C GLU A 105 -33.26 15.80 -21.57
N GLU A 106 -33.36 17.12 -21.46
CA GLU A 106 -34.61 17.76 -21.03
C GLU A 106 -34.94 18.98 -21.87
N SER A 107 -35.76 18.81 -22.91
CA SER A 107 -36.83 19.72 -23.36
C SER A 107 -37.25 19.43 -24.80
N GLN A 108 -38.39 18.75 -25.02
CA GLN A 108 -39.37 19.14 -26.05
C GLN A 108 -40.63 18.26 -25.99
N GLN A 109 -41.63 18.79 -25.29
CA GLN A 109 -43.04 18.42 -25.44
C GLN A 109 -43.70 19.57 -26.22
N GLN A 110 -43.81 19.44 -27.55
CA GLN A 110 -44.75 20.26 -28.32
C GLN A 110 -45.15 19.59 -29.65
N ASP A 111 -46.46 19.56 -29.86
CA ASP A 111 -47.21 18.91 -30.92
C ASP A 111 -46.83 19.33 -32.35
N HIS A 112 -46.61 18.36 -33.24
CA HIS A 112 -47.01 18.47 -34.65
C HIS A 112 -47.12 17.09 -35.34
N PRO A 113 -48.12 16.85 -36.21
CA PRO A 113 -48.37 15.53 -36.80
C PRO A 113 -47.75 15.38 -38.21
N SER A 114 -47.60 14.10 -38.59
CA SER A 114 -47.51 13.53 -39.95
C SER A 114 -46.20 13.69 -40.75
N SER A 115 -45.34 12.66 -40.65
CA SER A 115 -44.78 11.97 -41.83
C SER A 115 -44.19 10.61 -41.44
N PRO A 116 -44.55 9.51 -42.15
CA PRO A 116 -44.00 8.19 -41.90
C PRO A 116 -42.77 7.98 -42.79
N SER A 117 -41.59 7.96 -42.20
CA SER A 117 -40.44 7.31 -42.84
C SER A 117 -39.62 6.59 -41.79
N GLN A 118 -39.75 5.27 -41.85
CA GLN A 118 -38.97 4.30 -41.10
C GLN A 118 -37.48 4.52 -41.34
N ARG A 119 -36.72 4.85 -40.30
CA ARG A 119 -35.39 4.27 -40.16
C ARG A 119 -35.13 3.95 -38.70
N LYS A 120 -35.23 2.65 -38.45
CA LYS A 120 -35.00 1.95 -37.20
C LYS A 120 -33.49 1.70 -37.11
N ASP A 121 -32.74 2.67 -36.61
CA ASP A 121 -31.34 2.45 -36.21
C ASP A 121 -31.31 2.37 -34.69
N ASP A 122 -31.51 1.14 -34.21
CA ASP A 122 -31.33 0.71 -32.83
C ASP A 122 -29.83 0.78 -32.47
N THR A 123 -29.30 1.99 -32.27
CA THR A 123 -27.97 2.20 -31.67
C THR A 123 -28.17 2.54 -30.21
N SER A 124 -28.60 1.54 -29.43
CA SER A 124 -28.57 1.60 -27.97
C SER A 124 -27.10 1.58 -27.51
N VAL A 125 -26.46 2.73 -27.57
CA VAL A 125 -25.09 2.95 -27.09
C VAL A 125 -25.09 2.74 -25.57
N PHE A 126 -24.56 1.58 -25.18
CA PHE A 126 -24.07 1.29 -23.83
C PHE A 126 -24.99 1.71 -22.68
N GLY A 127 -26.21 1.17 -22.70
CA GLY A 127 -26.97 1.04 -21.47
C GLY A 127 -26.09 0.35 -20.43
N HIS A 128 -25.93 0.98 -19.26
CA HIS A 128 -25.41 0.36 -18.06
C HIS A 128 -26.26 -0.87 -17.72
N THR A 129 -25.94 -2.00 -18.35
CA THR A 129 -26.36 -3.32 -17.90
C THR A 129 -25.72 -3.49 -16.54
N ARG A 130 -26.44 -3.05 -15.49
CA ARG A 130 -26.23 -3.50 -14.13
C ARG A 130 -25.93 -4.99 -14.24
N PRO A 131 -24.77 -5.48 -13.77
CA PRO A 131 -24.49 -6.90 -13.80
C PRO A 131 -25.64 -7.55 -13.05
N SER A 132 -26.54 -8.18 -13.81
CA SER A 132 -27.74 -8.74 -13.24
C SER A 132 -27.27 -9.81 -12.27
N PHE A 133 -28.02 -9.96 -11.18
CA PHE A 133 -27.78 -10.97 -10.16
C PHE A 133 -27.70 -12.42 -10.71
N CYS A 134 -27.87 -12.62 -12.02
CA CYS A 134 -27.58 -13.82 -12.82
C CYS A 134 -26.12 -13.94 -13.27
N MET A 135 -25.17 -13.38 -12.50
CA MET A 135 -23.80 -13.92 -12.42
C MET A 135 -23.81 -15.11 -11.44
N THR A 136 -24.66 -16.08 -11.77
CA THR A 136 -25.09 -17.17 -10.90
C THR A 136 -23.86 -17.94 -10.44
N CYS A 137 -23.60 -17.96 -9.13
CA CYS A 137 -22.60 -18.84 -8.52
C CYS A 137 -22.91 -20.28 -8.93
N SER A 138 -22.27 -20.77 -10.00
CA SER A 138 -22.40 -22.16 -10.41
C SER A 138 -21.79 -23.01 -9.28
N PRO A 139 -22.57 -23.87 -8.61
CA PRO A 139 -22.05 -24.71 -7.55
C PRO A 139 -20.90 -25.59 -8.06
N ILE A 140 -20.90 -25.92 -9.35
CA ILE A 140 -19.83 -26.66 -10.04
C ILE A 140 -18.54 -25.83 -10.05
N THR A 141 -18.60 -24.54 -10.37
CA THR A 141 -17.42 -23.65 -10.38
C THR A 141 -16.86 -23.45 -8.98
N LEU A 142 -17.72 -23.28 -7.97
CA LEU A 142 -17.28 -23.17 -6.58
C LEU A 142 -16.60 -24.46 -6.10
N PHE A 143 -17.20 -25.60 -6.41
CA PHE A 143 -16.64 -26.91 -6.07
C PHE A 143 -15.30 -27.15 -6.79
N ALA A 144 -15.23 -26.87 -8.09
CA ALA A 144 -14.00 -27.03 -8.87
C ALA A 144 -12.89 -26.09 -8.36
N GLY A 145 -13.21 -24.82 -8.12
CA GLY A 145 -12.27 -23.85 -7.56
C GLY A 145 -11.76 -24.25 -6.17
N PHE A 146 -12.64 -24.78 -5.31
CA PHE A 146 -12.27 -25.31 -4.01
C PHE A 146 -11.34 -26.54 -4.12
N MET A 147 -11.64 -27.48 -5.01
CA MET A 147 -10.81 -28.67 -5.23
C MET A 147 -9.40 -28.28 -5.70
N VAL A 148 -9.28 -27.38 -6.68
CA VAL A 148 -7.95 -26.93 -7.16
C VAL A 148 -7.22 -26.12 -6.07
N SER A 149 -7.94 -25.26 -5.35
CA SER A 149 -7.33 -24.47 -4.27
C SER A 149 -6.83 -25.34 -3.13
N SER A 150 -7.59 -26.37 -2.72
CA SER A 150 -7.17 -27.31 -1.67
C SER A 150 -5.91 -28.09 -2.07
N GLN A 151 -5.80 -28.52 -3.34
CA GLN A 151 -4.60 -29.15 -3.87
C GLN A 151 -3.40 -28.21 -3.89
N ALA A 152 -3.59 -26.95 -4.27
CA ALA A 152 -2.54 -25.93 -4.23
C ALA A 152 -2.04 -25.67 -2.80
N LEU A 153 -2.96 -25.55 -1.85
CA LEU A 153 -2.60 -25.38 -0.44
C LEU A 153 -1.85 -26.57 0.10
N LEU A 154 -2.31 -27.79 -0.17
CA LEU A 154 -1.62 -29.00 0.26
C LEU A 154 -0.21 -29.12 -0.35
N GLY A 155 -0.06 -28.80 -1.63
CA GLY A 155 1.22 -28.82 -2.32
C GLY A 155 2.22 -27.82 -1.74
N VAL A 156 1.79 -26.58 -1.48
CA VAL A 156 2.64 -25.55 -0.85
C VAL A 156 2.97 -25.91 0.59
N LEU A 157 1.99 -26.40 1.35
CA LEU A 157 2.19 -26.87 2.73
C LEU A 157 3.23 -28.00 2.77
N LEU A 158 3.15 -28.98 1.88
CA LEU A 158 4.11 -30.06 1.78
C LEU A 158 5.51 -29.54 1.43
N CYS A 159 5.62 -28.61 0.47
CA CYS A 159 6.91 -27.99 0.11
C CYS A 159 7.52 -27.23 1.28
N GLU A 160 6.73 -26.42 2.00
CA GLU A 160 7.20 -25.68 3.18
C GLU A 160 7.61 -26.63 4.32
N PHE A 161 6.86 -27.71 4.55
CA PHE A 161 7.24 -28.73 5.52
C PHE A 161 8.53 -29.44 5.14
N CYS A 162 8.70 -29.84 3.88
CA CYS A 162 9.95 -30.43 3.38
C CYS A 162 11.12 -29.46 3.55
N ALA A 163 10.94 -28.19 3.15
CA ALA A 163 11.96 -27.16 3.28
C ALA A 163 12.35 -26.96 4.77
N PHE A 164 11.36 -26.88 5.66
CA PHE A 164 11.59 -26.74 7.09
C PHE A 164 12.32 -27.94 7.70
N PHE A 165 11.79 -29.15 7.53
CA PHE A 165 12.32 -30.35 8.21
C PHE A 165 13.60 -30.89 7.57
N LEU A 166 13.70 -30.88 6.23
CA LEU A 166 14.82 -31.51 5.52
C LEU A 166 15.98 -30.55 5.26
N CYS A 167 15.72 -29.24 5.23
CA CYS A 167 16.74 -28.25 4.90
C CYS A 167 17.02 -27.32 6.08
N HIS A 168 16.02 -26.64 6.59
CA HIS A 168 16.22 -25.61 7.62
C HIS A 168 16.68 -26.18 8.97
N LEU A 169 16.04 -27.23 9.50
CA LEU A 169 16.45 -27.82 10.79
C LEU A 169 17.90 -28.36 10.78
N PRO A 170 18.34 -29.13 9.75
CA PRO A 170 19.75 -29.51 9.64
C PRO A 170 20.69 -28.31 9.50
N ALA A 171 20.32 -27.30 8.70
CA ALA A 171 21.10 -26.07 8.58
C ALA A 171 21.29 -25.39 9.94
N ALA A 172 20.21 -25.19 10.69
CA ALA A 172 20.24 -24.59 12.02
C ALA A 172 21.13 -25.38 13.00
N LEU A 173 21.04 -26.72 12.96
CA LEU A 173 21.91 -27.58 13.76
C LEU A 173 23.38 -27.36 13.44
N PHE A 174 23.77 -27.39 12.15
CA PHE A 174 25.17 -27.16 11.75
C PHE A 174 25.65 -25.75 12.09
N PHE A 175 24.79 -24.75 11.97
CA PHE A 175 25.09 -23.37 12.36
C PHE A 175 25.37 -23.26 13.87
N HIS A 176 24.54 -23.88 14.72
CA HIS A 176 24.76 -23.87 16.16
C HIS A 176 26.03 -24.65 16.56
N ILE A 177 26.31 -25.78 15.91
CA ILE A 177 27.56 -26.53 16.11
C ILE A 177 28.76 -25.65 15.72
N ALA A 178 28.72 -25.00 14.56
CA ALA A 178 29.78 -24.08 14.13
C ALA A 178 29.94 -22.91 15.11
N SER A 179 28.84 -22.34 15.60
CA SER A 179 28.85 -21.23 16.56
C SER A 179 29.50 -21.62 17.89
N ALA A 180 29.33 -22.87 18.34
CA ALA A 180 29.98 -23.38 19.54
C ALA A 180 31.51 -23.50 19.42
N PHE A 181 32.05 -23.56 18.19
CA PHE A 181 33.49 -23.56 17.91
C PHE A 181 34.07 -22.17 17.66
N SER A 182 33.29 -21.11 17.78
CA SER A 182 33.76 -19.73 17.59
C SER A 182 34.34 -19.16 18.90
N PRO A 183 35.55 -18.57 18.91
CA PRO A 183 36.47 -18.41 17.77
C PRO A 183 37.25 -19.69 17.43
N PRO A 184 37.49 -19.99 16.14
CA PRO A 184 38.17 -21.22 15.74
C PRO A 184 39.69 -21.17 16.00
N ASN A 185 40.23 -22.25 16.57
CA ASN A 185 41.65 -22.56 16.67
C ASN A 185 42.10 -23.38 15.45
N VAL A 186 43.41 -23.62 15.27
CA VAL A 186 43.95 -24.41 14.14
C VAL A 186 43.29 -25.79 13.99
N PHE A 187 43.03 -26.48 15.10
CA PHE A 187 42.37 -27.80 15.08
C PHE A 187 40.84 -27.73 14.92
N THR A 188 40.18 -26.73 15.51
CA THR A 188 38.72 -26.59 15.39
C THR A 188 38.28 -25.89 14.11
N GLY A 189 39.21 -25.20 13.41
CA GLY A 189 38.95 -24.49 12.17
C GLY A 189 38.50 -25.39 11.03
N VAL A 190 39.06 -26.61 10.92
CA VAL A 190 38.65 -27.58 9.90
C VAL A 190 37.20 -28.03 10.13
N LEU A 191 36.85 -28.33 11.38
CA LEU A 191 35.49 -28.73 11.75
C LEU A 191 34.49 -27.57 11.59
N TYR A 192 34.86 -26.37 12.02
CA TYR A 192 34.09 -25.15 11.81
C TYR A 192 33.79 -24.93 10.32
N SER A 193 34.82 -25.00 9.47
CA SER A 193 34.68 -24.85 8.02
C SER A 193 33.75 -25.91 7.42
N PHE A 194 33.88 -27.16 7.87
CA PHE A 194 33.01 -28.25 7.41
C PHE A 194 31.54 -28.01 7.78
N CYS A 195 31.27 -27.64 9.04
CA CYS A 195 29.91 -27.31 9.48
C CYS A 195 29.33 -26.11 8.72
N MET A 196 30.14 -25.08 8.44
CA MET A 196 29.70 -23.93 7.65
C MET A 196 29.37 -24.30 6.20
N VAL A 197 30.17 -25.17 5.56
CA VAL A 197 29.87 -25.67 4.22
C VAL A 197 28.55 -26.44 4.21
N LEU A 198 28.32 -27.32 5.18
CA LEU A 198 27.05 -28.05 5.29
C LEU A 198 25.87 -27.09 5.52
N TYR A 199 26.02 -26.11 6.41
CA TYR A 199 25.02 -25.05 6.61
C TYR A 199 24.67 -24.36 5.27
N CYS A 200 25.68 -23.93 4.51
CA CYS A 200 25.47 -23.29 3.20
C CYS A 200 24.77 -24.22 2.20
N CYS A 201 25.14 -25.51 2.15
CA CYS A 201 24.50 -26.49 1.28
C CYS A 201 23.00 -26.66 1.63
N PHE A 202 22.68 -26.82 2.92
CA PHE A 202 21.28 -26.95 3.34
C PHE A 202 20.48 -25.66 3.15
N ALA A 203 21.07 -24.49 3.39
CA ALA A 203 20.44 -23.20 3.12
C ALA A 203 20.16 -22.98 1.62
N LEU A 204 21.06 -23.44 0.75
CA LEU A 204 20.84 -23.43 -0.69
C LEU A 204 19.71 -24.39 -1.09
N CYS A 205 19.68 -25.61 -0.55
CA CYS A 205 18.58 -26.56 -0.77
C CYS A 205 17.24 -25.98 -0.30
N ASP A 206 17.20 -25.34 0.87
CA ASP A 206 16.00 -24.64 1.38
C ASP A 206 15.51 -23.59 0.37
N SER A 207 16.43 -22.77 -0.15
CA SER A 207 16.12 -21.75 -1.16
C SER A 207 15.56 -22.35 -2.45
N ILE A 208 16.09 -23.49 -2.91
CA ILE A 208 15.61 -24.20 -4.10
C ILE A 208 14.19 -24.75 -3.87
N VAL A 209 13.93 -25.38 -2.72
CA VAL A 209 12.60 -25.90 -2.38
C VAL A 209 11.59 -24.76 -2.26
N LEU A 210 12.00 -23.62 -1.70
CA LEU A 210 11.15 -22.43 -1.62
C LEU A 210 10.82 -21.87 -3.01
N LEU A 211 11.80 -21.80 -3.92
CA LEU A 211 11.58 -21.41 -5.32
C LEU A 211 10.62 -22.38 -6.01
N LEU A 212 10.81 -23.69 -5.82
CA LEU A 212 9.93 -24.71 -6.37
C LEU A 212 8.49 -24.55 -5.85
N SER A 213 8.32 -24.19 -4.58
CA SER A 213 6.98 -23.93 -4.03
C SER A 213 6.28 -22.76 -4.72
N VAL A 214 7.02 -21.72 -5.15
CA VAL A 214 6.49 -20.58 -5.92
C VAL A 214 6.06 -21.04 -7.31
N LEU A 215 6.91 -21.81 -7.99
CA LEU A 215 6.58 -22.36 -9.31
C LEU A 215 5.34 -23.27 -9.27
N VAL A 216 5.23 -24.14 -8.25
CA VAL A 216 4.05 -24.99 -8.04
C VAL A 216 2.79 -24.14 -7.85
N THR A 217 2.85 -23.06 -7.07
CA THR A 217 1.69 -22.16 -6.93
C THR A 217 1.29 -21.51 -8.24
N GLU A 218 2.24 -21.02 -9.04
CA GLU A 218 1.89 -20.37 -10.31
C GLU A 218 1.27 -21.38 -11.30
N VAL A 219 1.81 -22.60 -11.40
CA VAL A 219 1.22 -23.66 -12.24
C VAL A 219 -0.21 -24.02 -11.78
N LEU A 220 -0.43 -24.14 -10.47
CA LEU A 220 -1.74 -24.47 -9.92
C LEU A 220 -2.72 -23.29 -9.98
N ALA A 221 -2.25 -22.05 -9.87
CA ALA A 221 -3.06 -20.85 -10.07
C ALA A 221 -3.54 -20.74 -11.53
N VAL A 222 -2.67 -21.01 -12.51
CA VAL A 222 -3.05 -21.09 -13.93
C VAL A 222 -4.03 -22.23 -14.18
N THR A 223 -3.83 -23.39 -13.54
CA THR A 223 -4.77 -24.51 -13.62
C THR A 223 -6.15 -24.12 -13.06
N ALA A 224 -6.19 -23.45 -11.90
CA ALA A 224 -7.42 -22.92 -11.31
C ALA A 224 -8.11 -21.91 -12.24
N PHE A 225 -7.34 -21.00 -12.83
CA PHE A 225 -7.84 -20.04 -13.82
C PHE A 225 -8.55 -20.77 -14.97
N LEU A 226 -7.89 -21.75 -15.59
CA LEU A 226 -8.45 -22.47 -16.74
C LEU A 226 -9.72 -23.22 -16.35
N VAL A 227 -9.69 -24.01 -15.27
CA VAL A 227 -10.85 -24.79 -14.81
C VAL A 227 -12.04 -23.90 -14.47
N CYS A 228 -11.82 -22.79 -13.77
CA CYS A 228 -12.87 -21.85 -13.41
C CYS A 228 -13.34 -21.00 -14.60
N ALA A 229 -12.46 -20.67 -15.55
CA ALA A 229 -12.82 -19.98 -16.78
C ALA A 229 -13.75 -20.82 -17.66
N PHE A 230 -13.49 -22.13 -17.80
CA PHE A 230 -14.35 -23.03 -18.57
C PHE A 230 -15.68 -23.36 -17.88
N THR A 231 -15.74 -23.34 -16.54
CA THR A 231 -16.96 -23.70 -15.80
C THR A 231 -17.84 -22.50 -15.42
N GLY A 232 -17.25 -21.33 -15.17
CA GLY A 232 -17.94 -20.14 -14.67
C GLY A 232 -17.59 -18.84 -15.41
N GLY A 233 -16.76 -18.90 -16.45
CA GLY A 233 -16.34 -17.72 -17.22
C GLY A 233 -15.10 -17.01 -16.69
N ILE A 234 -14.56 -16.10 -17.49
CA ILE A 234 -13.24 -15.47 -17.30
C ILE A 234 -13.12 -14.75 -15.95
N ILE A 235 -14.18 -14.06 -15.52
CA ILE A 235 -14.18 -13.29 -14.26
C ILE A 235 -13.97 -14.23 -13.05
N TRP A 236 -14.63 -15.39 -13.04
CA TRP A 236 -14.42 -16.41 -12.00
C TRP A 236 -13.02 -17.02 -12.08
N GLY A 237 -12.50 -17.25 -13.29
CA GLY A 237 -11.11 -17.66 -13.49
C GLY A 237 -10.11 -16.69 -12.85
N GLN A 238 -10.27 -15.39 -13.10
CA GLN A 238 -9.42 -14.34 -12.53
C GLN A 238 -9.51 -14.28 -11.00
N PHE A 239 -10.73 -14.37 -10.45
CA PHE A 239 -10.96 -14.41 -9.01
C PHE A 239 -10.19 -15.55 -8.35
N TRP A 240 -10.36 -16.79 -8.85
CA TRP A 240 -9.70 -17.96 -8.28
C TRP A 240 -8.19 -17.96 -8.46
N HIS A 241 -7.68 -17.48 -9.61
CA HIS A 241 -6.24 -17.28 -9.82
C HIS A 241 -5.62 -16.42 -8.72
N GLN A 242 -6.23 -15.26 -8.43
CA GLN A 242 -5.73 -14.37 -7.38
C GLN A 242 -5.92 -14.97 -5.98
N GLN A 243 -7.04 -15.67 -5.74
CA GLN A 243 -7.31 -16.28 -4.45
C GLN A 243 -6.29 -17.37 -4.09
N VAL A 244 -5.95 -18.25 -5.04
CA VAL A 244 -4.93 -19.29 -4.85
C VAL A 244 -3.57 -18.67 -4.51
N ARG A 245 -3.14 -17.64 -5.24
CA ARG A 245 -1.87 -16.94 -4.99
C ARG A 245 -1.85 -16.31 -3.60
N ARG A 246 -2.92 -15.61 -3.21
CA ARG A 246 -3.06 -14.98 -1.88
C ARG A 246 -2.97 -16.00 -0.75
N MET A 247 -3.74 -17.09 -0.83
CA MET A 247 -3.73 -18.10 0.22
C MET A 247 -2.37 -18.81 0.33
N CYS A 248 -1.78 -19.21 -0.81
CA CYS A 248 -0.46 -19.84 -0.83
C CYS A 248 0.63 -18.90 -0.27
N HIS A 249 0.61 -17.63 -0.65
CA HIS A 249 1.53 -16.63 -0.11
C HIS A 249 1.36 -16.45 1.41
N GLY A 250 0.11 -16.42 1.90
CA GLY A 250 -0.18 -16.38 3.33
C GLY A 250 0.42 -17.56 4.10
N VAL A 251 0.30 -18.79 3.57
CA VAL A 251 0.94 -19.99 4.15
C VAL A 251 2.45 -19.81 4.25
N ARG A 252 3.12 -19.36 3.19
CA ARG A 252 4.58 -19.11 3.21
C ARG A 252 4.97 -18.08 4.28
N ILE A 253 4.21 -17.00 4.41
CA ILE A 253 4.47 -15.98 5.44
C ILE A 253 4.36 -16.58 6.84
N ILE A 254 3.33 -17.39 7.11
CA ILE A 254 3.12 -18.02 8.42
C ILE A 254 4.29 -18.92 8.80
N PHE A 255 4.76 -19.76 7.86
CA PHE A 255 5.92 -20.63 8.10
C PHE A 255 7.21 -19.83 8.32
N ARG A 256 7.42 -18.76 7.55
CA ARG A 256 8.62 -17.92 7.66
C ARG A 256 8.65 -17.10 8.94
N ARG A 257 7.52 -16.54 9.37
CA ARG A 257 7.45 -15.76 10.62
C ARG A 257 7.81 -16.61 11.84
N LYS A 258 7.31 -17.85 11.90
CA LYS A 258 7.61 -18.76 13.02
C LYS A 258 9.06 -19.27 13.03
N ALA A 259 9.72 -19.33 11.88
CA ALA A 259 11.09 -19.82 11.72
C ALA A 259 12.15 -18.70 11.66
N SER A 260 11.83 -17.50 12.16
CA SER A 260 12.73 -16.33 12.15
C SER A 260 13.79 -16.34 13.26
N GLY A 261 14.03 -17.49 13.91
CA GLY A 261 15.09 -17.64 14.90
C GLY A 261 16.50 -17.59 14.30
N ASN A 262 17.52 -17.66 15.15
CA ASN A 262 18.90 -17.82 14.71
C ASN A 262 19.16 -19.29 14.33
N PRO A 263 19.63 -19.62 13.11
CA PRO A 263 20.02 -18.70 12.03
C PRO A 263 18.83 -18.21 11.19
N PRO A 264 18.87 -16.96 10.72
CA PRO A 264 17.77 -16.38 9.95
C PRO A 264 17.56 -17.12 8.63
N ARG A 265 16.30 -17.47 8.35
CA ARG A 265 15.87 -18.09 7.08
C ARG A 265 15.65 -17.01 6.00
N HIS A 266 16.72 -16.31 5.63
CA HIS A 266 16.71 -15.35 4.51
C HIS A 266 17.37 -15.96 3.28
N PHE A 267 16.92 -15.56 2.09
CA PHE A 267 17.66 -15.82 0.87
C PHE A 267 19.05 -15.18 1.02
N LEU A 268 20.11 -15.94 0.68
CA LEU A 268 21.51 -15.51 0.76
C LEU A 268 21.80 -14.14 0.11
N PHE A 269 20.92 -13.67 -0.78
CA PHE A 269 21.03 -12.40 -1.50
C PHE A 269 20.10 -11.27 -0.99
N TRP A 270 19.13 -11.56 -0.11
CA TRP A 270 18.13 -10.57 0.30
C TRP A 270 18.44 -9.94 1.67
N SER A 271 19.26 -10.57 2.53
CA SER A 271 19.43 -10.10 3.92
C SER A 271 19.91 -8.65 4.01
N LYS A 272 20.93 -8.25 3.23
CA LYS A 272 21.48 -6.89 3.31
C LYS A 272 20.46 -5.80 2.98
N GLN A 273 19.74 -5.92 1.87
CA GLN A 273 18.87 -4.85 1.40
C GLN A 273 17.60 -4.69 2.24
N CYS A 274 17.07 -5.79 2.79
CA CYS A 274 15.88 -5.72 3.67
C CYS A 274 16.23 -5.28 5.09
N GLU A 275 17.40 -5.67 5.60
CA GLU A 275 17.88 -5.27 6.92
C GLU A 275 18.17 -3.76 6.93
N ASP A 276 18.82 -3.23 5.88
CA ASP A 276 19.00 -1.78 5.69
C ASP A 276 17.65 -1.04 5.63
N THR A 277 16.63 -1.61 4.97
CA THR A 277 15.31 -0.98 4.83
C THR A 277 14.51 -1.01 6.15
N MET A 278 14.53 -2.13 6.89
CA MET A 278 13.86 -2.23 8.19
C MET A 278 14.58 -1.43 9.26
N GLU A 279 15.91 -1.38 9.23
CA GLU A 279 16.71 -0.53 10.12
C GLU A 279 16.46 0.95 9.82
N GLN A 280 16.32 1.33 8.55
CA GLN A 280 15.91 2.68 8.16
C GLN A 280 14.49 3.00 8.63
N GLN A 281 13.53 2.08 8.51
CA GLN A 281 12.18 2.25 9.08
C GLN A 281 12.20 2.35 10.61
N ASN A 282 13.02 1.57 11.30
CA ASN A 282 13.14 1.65 12.76
C ASN A 282 13.83 2.93 13.22
N ARG A 283 14.84 3.43 12.50
CA ARG A 283 15.44 4.74 12.77
C ARG A 283 14.43 5.87 12.55
N ILE A 284 13.59 5.77 11.51
CA ILE A 284 12.49 6.71 11.28
C ILE A 284 11.48 6.62 12.43
N ALA A 285 11.10 5.41 12.85
CA ALA A 285 10.19 5.21 13.99
C ALA A 285 10.79 5.74 15.30
N GLU A 286 12.10 5.58 15.52
CA GLU A 286 12.80 6.07 16.71
C GLU A 286 12.85 7.61 16.73
N VAL A 287 13.16 8.25 15.60
CA VAL A 287 13.10 9.72 15.42
C VAL A 287 11.68 10.24 15.65
N VAL A 288 10.66 9.51 15.21
CA VAL A 288 9.25 9.84 15.40
C VAL A 288 8.80 9.61 16.85
N SER A 289 9.39 8.65 17.55
CA SER A 289 9.08 8.31 18.95
C SER A 289 9.81 9.17 19.98
N VAL A 290 10.71 10.07 19.55
CA VAL A 290 11.26 11.08 20.46
C VAL A 290 10.08 11.92 20.94
N PRO A 291 9.73 11.90 22.24
CA PRO A 291 8.66 12.73 22.74
C PRO A 291 9.04 14.16 22.41
N VAL A 292 8.23 14.80 21.58
CA VAL A 292 8.31 16.24 21.34
C VAL A 292 8.18 16.84 22.74
N GLN A 293 9.31 17.23 23.34
CA GLN A 293 9.28 18.07 24.52
C GLN A 293 8.50 19.29 24.07
N TYR A 294 7.26 19.37 24.53
CA TYR A 294 6.42 20.55 24.35
C TYR A 294 7.25 21.71 24.91
N VAL A 295 7.92 22.43 24.02
CA VAL A 295 8.43 23.76 24.29
C VAL A 295 7.17 24.57 24.52
N ARG A 296 6.77 24.60 25.79
CA ARG A 296 5.66 25.39 26.28
C ARG A 296 6.06 26.83 25.99
N HIS A 297 5.65 27.35 24.84
CA HIS A 297 5.67 28.77 24.58
C HIS A 297 4.81 29.40 25.66
N GLN A 298 5.45 29.87 26.73
CA GLN A 298 4.83 30.79 27.67
C GLN A 298 4.43 32.01 26.84
N PRO A 299 3.13 32.33 26.74
CA PRO A 299 2.74 33.59 26.13
C PRO A 299 3.36 34.69 26.99
N ALA A 300 4.21 35.51 26.35
CA ALA A 300 4.74 36.71 26.96
C ALA A 300 3.53 37.51 27.48
N ARG A 301 3.52 37.71 28.80
CA ARG A 301 2.48 38.46 29.49
C ARG A 301 2.63 39.91 29.05
N GLU A 302 1.87 40.33 28.03
CA GLU A 302 1.68 41.73 27.68
C GLU A 302 1.14 42.45 28.91
N SER A 303 2.04 43.15 29.60
CA SER A 303 1.70 44.14 30.59
C SER A 303 1.25 45.36 29.80
N VAL A 304 -0.06 45.55 29.74
CA VAL A 304 -0.68 46.79 29.25
C VAL A 304 -0.36 47.87 30.27
N GLU A 305 0.81 48.51 30.13
CA GLU A 305 1.14 49.75 30.81
C GLU A 305 0.49 50.89 30.02
N ALA A 306 -0.49 51.54 30.66
CA ALA A 306 -1.17 52.70 30.12
C ALA A 306 -0.18 53.88 30.03
N ILE A 307 0.23 54.23 28.82
CA ILE A 307 1.04 55.42 28.55
C ILE A 307 0.10 56.62 28.38
N PRO A 308 0.32 57.72 29.12
CA PRO A 308 -0.48 58.93 28.99
C PRO A 308 -0.21 59.63 27.65
N VAL A 309 -1.29 60.11 27.05
CA VAL A 309 -1.29 60.90 25.82
C VAL A 309 -0.76 62.29 26.12
N ASP A 310 0.43 62.62 25.65
CA ASP A 310 0.89 63.99 25.49
C ASP A 310 1.84 64.13 24.29
N GLY A 311 1.59 65.13 23.45
CA GLY A 311 2.65 65.90 22.80
C GLY A 311 3.22 65.43 21.46
N ILE A 312 2.52 65.77 20.38
CA ILE A 312 3.02 66.53 19.21
C ILE A 312 4.54 66.55 18.98
N ALA A 313 5.02 65.95 17.88
CA ALA A 313 6.03 66.56 16.99
C ALA A 313 6.16 65.77 15.67
N THR A 314 5.55 66.31 14.62
CA THR A 314 5.73 65.88 13.23
C THR A 314 7.17 66.18 12.78
N LYS A 315 7.94 65.16 12.39
CA LYS A 315 9.16 65.33 11.58
C LYS A 315 9.02 64.55 10.28
N VAL A 316 8.72 65.31 9.23
CA VAL A 316 8.84 64.93 7.82
C VAL A 316 10.33 64.72 7.53
N SER A 317 10.68 63.55 6.98
CA SER A 317 12.00 63.32 6.40
C SER A 317 11.86 62.64 5.04
N THR A 318 11.88 63.48 4.01
CA THR A 318 12.17 63.14 2.61
C THR A 318 13.55 62.50 2.50
N THR A 319 13.66 61.34 1.84
CA THR A 319 14.97 60.88 1.34
C THR A 319 14.87 60.50 -0.13
N THR A 320 15.69 61.22 -0.88
CA THR A 320 15.85 61.29 -2.32
C THR A 320 16.57 60.07 -2.88
N THR A 321 16.03 59.47 -3.93
CA THR A 321 16.71 58.45 -4.76
C THR A 321 17.74 59.15 -5.66
N THR A 322 19.02 58.79 -5.51
CA THR A 322 20.08 59.20 -6.44
C THR A 322 20.47 57.98 -7.27
N LYS A 323 20.30 58.08 -8.59
CA LYS A 323 20.85 57.16 -9.58
C LYS A 323 22.32 57.48 -9.81
N ASN A 324 23.15 56.45 -9.91
CA ASN A 324 24.19 56.26 -10.93
C ASN A 324 24.46 54.76 -11.05
#